data_AF-K6SZ82-F1
#
_entry.id   AF-K6SZ82-F1
#
_cell.length_a   1.000
_cell.length_b   1.000
_cell.length_c   1.000
_cell.angle_alpha   90.00
_cell.angle_beta   90.00
_cell.angle_gamma   90.00
#
_symmetry.space_group_name_H-M   'P 1'
#
loop_
_entity.id
_entity.type
_entity.pdbx_description
1 polymer ?
#
loop_
_entity_poly.entity_id
_entity_poly.type
_entity_poly.pdbx_seq_one_letter_code
_entity_poly.pdbx_strand_id
1 'polypeptide(L)'
;MNKKCEECKYRLIVYNQLCLSIEIDIERKVCSSWDEEYNAFEDKIKSYVNVQNDYLKKNLDERNEKCFYCKNRARVNKSEKYFKEMLRVIEQPSADDSKLIIINYLLEKYFEECGDF
;
A
#
# COMPACT_ATOMS: atom_id res chain seq x y z
N MET A 1 20.64 8.34 -6.51
CA MET A 1 19.80 7.15 -6.71
C MET A 1 20.59 6.13 -7.54
N ASN A 2 20.56 4.83 -7.20
CA ASN A 2 21.34 3.82 -7.94
C ASN A 2 20.63 3.58 -9.29
N LYS A 3 21.28 3.89 -10.43
CA LYS A 3 20.68 3.84 -11.79
C LYS A 3 19.97 2.50 -12.09
N LYS A 4 20.38 1.41 -11.43
CA LYS A 4 19.77 0.07 -11.57
C LYS A 4 18.35 -0.06 -11.00
N CYS A 5 17.92 0.80 -10.07
CA CYS A 5 16.55 0.78 -9.52
C CYS A 5 15.55 1.61 -10.34
N GLU A 6 16.02 2.49 -11.24
CA GLU A 6 15.16 3.39 -12.01
C GLU A 6 14.25 2.66 -13.01
N GLU A 7 14.74 1.52 -13.52
CA GLU A 7 14.06 0.65 -14.48
C GLU A 7 13.25 -0.48 -13.81
N CYS A 8 13.25 -0.55 -12.47
CA CYS A 8 12.63 -1.66 -11.76
C CYS A 8 11.11 -1.47 -11.62
N LYS A 9 10.31 -2.48 -12.01
CA LYS A 9 8.82 -2.43 -11.93
C LYS A 9 8.30 -2.08 -10.53
N TYR A 10 9.01 -2.51 -9.49
CA TYR A 10 8.69 -2.20 -8.10
C TYR A 10 8.74 -0.70 -7.80
N ARG A 11 9.42 0.12 -8.61
CA ARG A 11 9.39 1.59 -8.50
C ARG A 11 7.97 2.14 -8.66
N LEU A 12 7.20 1.64 -9.62
CA LEU A 12 5.81 2.08 -9.83
C LEU A 12 4.92 1.66 -8.66
N ILE A 13 5.15 0.47 -8.11
CA ILE A 13 4.42 0.02 -6.91
C ILE A 13 4.77 0.93 -5.71
N VAL A 14 6.05 1.20 -5.46
CA VAL A 14 6.48 2.13 -4.39
C VAL A 14 5.90 3.53 -4.59
N TYR A 15 5.86 4.02 -5.83
CA TYR A 15 5.21 5.31 -6.15
C TYR A 15 3.71 5.29 -5.80
N ASN A 16 2.99 4.21 -6.13
CA ASN A 16 1.58 4.09 -5.75
C ASN A 16 1.38 3.97 -4.24
N GLN A 17 2.33 3.38 -3.50
CA GLN A 17 2.28 3.38 -2.04
C GLN A 17 2.45 4.79 -1.47
N LEU A 18 3.29 5.64 -2.09
CA LEU A 18 3.40 7.06 -1.74
C LEU A 18 2.08 7.79 -2.02
N CYS A 19 1.51 7.61 -3.21
CA CYS A 19 0.22 8.22 -3.54
C CYS A 19 -0.86 7.82 -2.53
N LEU A 20 -0.95 6.53 -2.20
CA LEU A 20 -1.88 6.03 -1.18
C LEU A 20 -1.67 6.72 0.16
N SER A 21 -0.41 6.88 0.62
CA SER A 21 -0.12 7.56 1.89
C SER A 21 -0.58 9.03 1.89
N ILE A 22 -0.41 9.73 0.77
CA ILE A 22 -0.85 11.12 0.62
C ILE A 22 -2.38 11.20 0.62
N GLU A 23 -3.03 10.32 -0.13
CA GLU A 23 -4.49 10.28 -0.20
C GLU A 23 -5.10 10.00 1.18
N ILE A 24 -4.59 9.01 1.91
CA ILE A 24 -5.01 8.69 3.29
C ILE A 24 -4.86 9.90 4.23
N ASP A 25 -3.73 10.61 4.17
CA ASP A 25 -3.51 11.80 5.01
C ASP A 25 -4.44 12.97 4.64
N ILE A 26 -4.81 13.09 3.37
CA ILE A 26 -5.80 14.07 2.91
C ILE A 26 -7.19 13.69 3.42
N GLU A 27 -7.64 12.45 3.21
CA GLU A 27 -8.97 11.98 3.59
C GLU A 27 -9.22 12.19 5.09
N ARG A 28 -8.25 11.85 5.95
CA ARG A 28 -8.30 12.14 7.40
C ARG A 28 -8.58 13.59 7.77
N LYS A 29 -8.18 14.54 6.93
CA LYS A 29 -8.33 15.98 7.20
C LYS A 29 -9.65 16.54 6.66
N VAL A 30 -10.27 15.86 5.69
CA VAL A 30 -11.46 16.37 4.99
C VAL A 30 -12.73 15.60 5.33
N CYS A 31 -12.62 14.34 5.75
CA CYS A 31 -13.77 13.54 6.14
C CYS A 31 -14.46 14.14 7.37
N SER A 32 -15.79 14.18 7.31
CA SER A 32 -16.65 14.76 8.35
C SER A 32 -17.11 13.74 9.38
N SER A 33 -16.89 12.44 9.11
CA SER A 33 -17.28 11.33 9.97
C SER A 33 -16.34 10.13 9.81
N TRP A 34 -16.39 9.23 10.79
CA TRP A 34 -15.60 7.99 10.79
C TRP A 34 -16.03 7.03 9.69
N ASP A 35 -17.32 6.97 9.39
CA ASP A 35 -17.85 6.13 8.30
C ASP A 35 -17.34 6.63 6.93
N GLU A 36 -17.29 7.95 6.74
CA GLU A 36 -16.74 8.56 5.52
C GLU A 36 -15.24 8.27 5.37
N GLU A 37 -14.46 8.43 6.45
CA GLU A 37 -13.03 8.10 6.46
C GLU A 37 -12.80 6.62 6.17
N TYR A 38 -13.56 5.73 6.81
CA TYR A 38 -13.45 4.29 6.59
C TYR A 38 -13.74 3.90 5.14
N ASN A 39 -14.84 4.40 4.55
CA ASN A 39 -15.19 4.10 3.17
C ASN A 39 -14.12 4.59 2.19
N ALA A 40 -13.58 5.80 2.42
CA ALA A 40 -12.48 6.32 1.62
C ALA A 40 -11.23 5.43 1.73
N PHE A 41 -10.88 4.99 2.94
CA PHE A 41 -9.73 4.12 3.18
C PHE A 41 -9.92 2.75 2.51
N GLU A 42 -11.09 2.15 2.65
CA GLU A 42 -11.46 0.89 2.02
C GLU A 42 -11.24 0.94 0.50
N ASP A 43 -11.80 1.96 -0.15
CA ASP A 43 -11.70 2.14 -1.60
C ASP A 43 -10.25 2.31 -2.06
N LYS A 44 -9.46 3.13 -1.35
CA LYS A 44 -8.05 3.39 -1.69
C LYS A 44 -7.19 2.14 -1.50
N ILE A 45 -7.38 1.40 -0.40
CA ILE A 45 -6.65 0.16 -0.11
C ILE A 45 -6.98 -0.90 -1.17
N LYS A 46 -8.26 -1.10 -1.49
CA LYS A 46 -8.70 -2.03 -2.55
C LYS A 46 -8.12 -1.66 -3.91
N SER A 47 -8.19 -0.38 -4.27
CA SER A 47 -7.63 0.15 -5.52
C SER A 47 -6.13 -0.12 -5.61
N TYR A 48 -5.37 0.20 -4.56
CA TYR A 48 -3.94 -0.05 -4.50
C TYR A 48 -3.60 -1.55 -4.68
N VAL A 49 -4.29 -2.45 -3.96
CA VAL A 49 -4.00 -3.89 -4.07
C VAL A 49 -4.32 -4.43 -5.46
N ASN A 50 -5.41 -3.96 -6.09
CA ASN A 50 -5.72 -4.33 -7.48
C ASN A 50 -4.62 -3.89 -8.44
N VAL A 51 -4.16 -2.64 -8.33
CA VAL A 51 -3.07 -2.11 -9.15
C VAL A 51 -1.77 -2.87 -8.90
N GLN A 52 -1.42 -3.16 -7.64
CA GLN A 52 -0.25 -3.96 -7.30
C GLN A 52 -0.34 -5.37 -7.93
N ASN A 53 -1.49 -6.02 -7.81
CA ASN A 53 -1.72 -7.34 -8.39
C ASN A 53 -1.58 -7.32 -9.91
N ASP A 54 -2.06 -6.28 -10.59
CA ASP A 54 -1.90 -6.15 -12.04
C ASP A 54 -0.43 -5.98 -12.45
N TYR A 55 0.32 -5.16 -11.73
CA TYR A 55 1.76 -4.99 -11.96
C TYR A 55 2.55 -6.29 -11.71
N LEU A 56 2.13 -7.09 -10.72
CA LEU A 56 2.77 -8.36 -10.40
C LEU A 56 2.37 -9.49 -11.36
N LYS A 57 1.08 -9.63 -11.71
CA LYS A 57 0.55 -10.66 -12.62
C LYS A 57 1.04 -10.50 -14.04
N LYS A 58 1.21 -9.27 -14.53
CA LYS A 58 1.70 -9.01 -15.90
C LYS A 58 3.16 -9.41 -16.11
N ASN A 59 3.84 -9.92 -15.06
CA ASN A 59 5.17 -10.54 -15.03
C ASN A 59 5.98 -10.44 -16.35
N LEU A 60 6.35 -9.21 -16.73
CA LEU A 60 7.21 -8.93 -17.89
C LEU A 60 8.70 -9.27 -17.58
N ASP A 61 8.91 -10.15 -16.60
CA ASP A 61 10.11 -10.23 -15.77
C ASP A 61 11.03 -11.41 -16.11
N GLU A 62 10.85 -12.03 -17.27
CA GLU A 62 11.83 -13.01 -17.78
C GLU A 62 13.23 -12.38 -18.01
N ARG A 63 13.41 -11.07 -17.85
CA ARG A 63 14.63 -10.36 -18.32
C ARG A 63 15.30 -9.34 -17.39
N ASN A 64 14.99 -9.22 -16.09
CA ASN A 64 15.62 -8.16 -15.27
C ASN A 64 16.22 -8.61 -13.92
N GLU A 65 17.42 -9.21 -13.96
CA GLU A 65 18.34 -9.35 -12.81
C GLU A 65 18.53 -8.04 -12.01
N LYS A 66 18.33 -6.87 -12.66
CA LYS A 66 18.45 -5.54 -12.07
C LYS A 66 17.51 -5.29 -10.88
N CYS A 67 16.34 -5.93 -10.81
CA CYS A 67 15.42 -5.76 -9.68
C CYS A 67 15.83 -6.56 -8.43
N PHE A 68 16.70 -7.56 -8.54
CA PHE A 68 17.00 -8.48 -7.44
C PHE A 68 17.64 -7.78 -6.23
N TYR A 69 18.48 -6.78 -6.49
CA TYR A 69 19.18 -5.98 -5.48
C TYR A 69 18.53 -4.61 -5.23
N CYS A 70 17.31 -4.38 -5.72
CA CYS A 70 16.67 -3.08 -5.61
C CYS A 70 15.92 -2.93 -4.27
N LYS A 71 16.15 -1.80 -3.58
CA LYS A 71 15.43 -1.44 -2.33
C LYS A 71 13.91 -1.40 -2.52
N ASN A 72 13.43 -1.06 -3.71
CA ASN A 72 11.99 -1.04 -4.01
C ASN A 72 11.37 -2.45 -3.93
N ARG A 73 12.07 -3.50 -4.38
CA ARG A 73 11.59 -4.88 -4.23
C ARG A 73 11.50 -5.28 -2.77
N ALA A 74 12.54 -4.97 -1.99
CA ALA A 74 12.55 -5.25 -0.55
C ALA A 74 11.41 -4.52 0.17
N ARG A 75 11.18 -3.24 -0.14
CA ARG A 75 10.06 -2.45 0.41
C ARG A 75 8.71 -3.07 0.07
N VAL A 76 8.47 -3.38 -1.22
CA VAL A 76 7.19 -3.96 -1.67
C VAL A 76 6.93 -5.30 -1.00
N ASN A 77 7.92 -6.20 -0.99
CA ASN A 77 7.79 -7.49 -0.31
C ASN A 77 7.50 -7.32 1.18
N LYS A 78 8.16 -6.37 1.86
CA LYS A 78 7.92 -6.09 3.28
C LYS A 78 6.52 -5.52 3.53
N SER A 79 6.06 -4.63 2.65
CA SER A 79 4.78 -3.95 2.79
C SER A 79 3.57 -4.84 2.52
N GLU A 80 3.76 -5.93 1.76
CA GLU A 80 2.66 -6.81 1.31
C GLU A 80 1.88 -7.41 2.49
N LYS A 81 2.54 -7.71 3.61
CA LYS A 81 1.87 -8.25 4.81
C LYS A 81 0.80 -7.29 5.35
N TYR A 82 1.09 -5.98 5.38
CA TYR A 82 0.19 -4.98 5.93
C TYR A 82 -1.05 -4.79 5.07
N PHE A 83 -0.88 -4.66 3.75
CA PHE A 83 -2.02 -4.50 2.85
C PHE A 83 -2.91 -5.75 2.81
N LYS A 84 -2.33 -6.95 2.95
CA LYS A 84 -3.11 -8.19 3.11
C LYS A 84 -3.89 -8.19 4.42
N GLU A 85 -3.30 -7.74 5.51
CA GLU A 85 -3.99 -7.63 6.80
C GLU A 85 -5.11 -6.58 6.76
N MET A 86 -4.89 -5.41 6.15
CA MET A 86 -5.92 -4.39 5.95
C MET A 86 -7.10 -4.92 5.14
N LEU A 87 -6.85 -5.66 4.06
CA LEU A 87 -7.92 -6.30 3.28
C LEU A 87 -8.71 -7.31 4.12
N ARG A 88 -8.04 -8.11 4.95
CA ARG A 88 -8.74 -9.04 5.85
C ARG A 88 -9.63 -8.30 6.84
N VAL A 89 -9.20 -7.14 7.35
CA VAL A 89 -10.00 -6.30 8.25
C VAL A 89 -11.23 -5.75 7.55
N ILE A 90 -11.07 -5.27 6.31
CA ILE A 90 -12.18 -4.80 5.48
C ILE A 90 -13.24 -5.89 5.29
N GLU A 91 -12.82 -7.13 5.05
CA GLU A 91 -13.69 -8.29 4.83
C GLU A 91 -14.36 -8.84 6.10
N GLN A 92 -13.96 -8.40 7.31
CA GLN A 92 -14.54 -8.89 8.56
C GLN A 92 -15.98 -8.38 8.77
N PRO A 93 -16.87 -9.20 9.37
CA PRO A 93 -18.20 -8.77 9.78
C PRO A 93 -18.11 -8.04 11.13
N SER A 94 -17.57 -6.83 11.12
CA SER A 94 -17.46 -5.93 12.28
C SER A 94 -17.90 -4.52 11.90
N ALA A 95 -18.13 -3.66 12.91
CA ALA A 95 -18.45 -2.26 12.70
C ALA A 95 -17.28 -1.49 12.06
N ASP A 96 -17.61 -0.49 11.24
CA ASP A 96 -16.66 0.26 10.42
C ASP A 96 -15.67 1.08 11.27
N ASP A 97 -16.12 1.62 12.40
CA ASP A 97 -15.27 2.31 13.39
C ASP A 97 -14.14 1.42 13.92
N SER A 98 -14.47 0.16 14.22
CA SER A 98 -13.54 -0.84 14.72
C SER A 98 -12.54 -1.24 13.64
N LYS A 99 -13.00 -1.37 12.39
CA LYS A 99 -12.11 -1.62 11.25
C LYS A 99 -11.16 -0.46 11.01
N LEU A 100 -11.65 0.77 11.05
CA LEU A 100 -10.85 1.98 10.85
C LEU A 100 -9.72 2.07 11.88
N ILE A 101 -10.00 1.80 13.16
CA ILE A 101 -8.98 1.76 14.22
C ILE A 101 -7.87 0.76 13.88
N ILE A 102 -8.23 -0.45 13.45
CA ILE A 102 -7.26 -1.49 13.11
C ILE A 102 -6.46 -1.11 11.85
N ILE A 103 -7.12 -0.56 10.83
CA ILE A 103 -6.45 -0.09 9.61
C ILE A 103 -5.44 1.02 9.94
N ASN A 104 -5.82 1.97 10.80
CA ASN A 104 -4.94 3.04 11.25
C ASN A 104 -3.71 2.50 11.98
N TYR A 105 -3.89 1.53 12.88
CA TYR A 105 -2.78 0.85 13.54
C TYR A 105 -1.85 0.13 12.56
N LEU A 106 -2.42 -0.56 11.55
CA LEU A 106 -1.63 -1.24 10.52
C LEU A 106 -0.85 -0.25 9.64
N LEU A 107 -1.43 0.93 9.33
CA LEU A 107 -0.75 2.00 8.59
C LEU A 107 0.44 2.54 9.38
N GLU A 108 0.26 2.82 10.67
CA GLU A 108 1.36 3.25 11.55
C GLU A 108 2.49 2.23 11.57
N LYS A 109 2.17 0.94 11.78
CA LYS A 109 3.17 -0.14 11.75
C LYS A 109 3.86 -0.26 10.39
N TYR A 110 3.11 -0.07 9.30
CA TYR A 110 3.68 -0.02 7.96
C TYR A 110 4.71 1.11 7.84
N PHE A 111 4.40 2.33 8.26
CA PHE A 111 5.33 3.47 8.18
C PHE A 111 6.55 3.27 9.07
N GLU A 112 6.37 2.80 10.30
CA GLU A 112 7.48 2.50 11.24
C GLU A 112 8.45 1.47 10.63
N GLU A 113 7.94 0.42 9.99
CA GLU A 113 8.77 -0.68 9.51
C GLU A 113 9.30 -0.48 8.08
N CYS A 114 8.53 0.12 7.18
CA CYS A 114 8.90 0.30 5.77
C CYS A 114 9.56 1.65 5.49
N GLY A 115 9.50 2.58 6.45
CA GLY A 115 9.96 3.96 6.32
C GLY A 115 8.94 4.86 5.64
N ASP A 116 9.04 6.14 5.94
CA ASP A 116 8.50 7.25 5.15
C ASP A 116 9.11 7.29 3.74
N PHE A 117 8.51 8.08 2.85
CA PHE A 117 8.84 8.15 1.42
C PHE A 117 9.77 9.31 1.08
#